data_AF-A0A9E0NYB1-F1
#
_entry.id   AF-A0A9E0NYB1-F1
#
_cell.length_a   1.000
_cell.length_b   1.000
_cell.length_c   1.000
_cell.angle_alpha   90.00
_cell.angle_beta   90.00
_cell.angle_gamma   90.00
#
_symmetry.space_group_name_H-M   'P 1'
#
loop_
_entity.id
_entity.type
_entity.pdbx_description
1 polymer ?
#
loop_
_entity_poly.entity_id
_entity_poly.type
_entity_poly.pdbx_seq_one_letter_code
_entity_poly.pdbx_strand_id
1 'polypeptide(L)' 'GYRVHSVSSGEEAIEYLKQNRADILILDMIMAPGMDGMEAYRRILEIHPQQKRFW' A
#
# COMPACT_ATOMS: atom_id res chain seq x y z
N GLY A 1 11.47 -16.41 7.39
CA GLY A 1 10.10 -16.18 7.88
C GLY A 1 9.65 -14.83 7.40
N TYR A 2 8.40 -14.68 6.97
CA TYR A 2 7.84 -13.42 6.48
C TYR A 2 7.10 -12.71 7.61
N ARG A 3 7.24 -11.38 7.69
CA ARG A 3 6.40 -10.54 8.56
C ARG A 3 5.28 -9.97 7.70
N VAL A 4 4.05 -10.25 8.12
CA VAL A 4 2.85 -9.77 7.43
C VAL A 4 2.20 -8.72 8.31
N HIS A 5 1.79 -7.61 7.70
CA HIS A 5 0.99 -6.58 8.34
C HIS A 5 -0.23 -6.31 7.45
N SER A 6 -1.42 -6.38 8.03
CA SER A 6 -2.68 -6.08 7.35
C SER A 6 -3.21 -4.73 7.83
N VAL A 7 -3.77 -3.96 6.91
CA VAL A 7 -4.40 -2.66 7.15
C VAL A 7 -5.79 -2.67 6.55
N SER A 8 -6.71 -1.87 7.09
CA SER A 8 -8.12 -1.91 6.71
C SER A 8 -8.50 -0.84 5.67
N SER A 9 -7.57 0.04 5.31
CA SER A 9 -7.78 1.12 4.34
C SER A 9 -6.50 1.52 3.60
N GLY A 10 -6.65 2.21 2.46
CA GLY A 10 -5.53 2.78 1.72
C GLY A 10 -4.76 3.84 2.51
N GLU A 11 -5.46 4.62 3.34
CA GLU A 11 -4.88 5.63 4.23
C GLU A 11 -3.98 5.00 5.29
N GLU A 12 -4.42 3.92 5.94
CA GLU A 12 -3.62 3.17 6.89
C GLU A 12 -2.39 2.55 6.21
N ALA A 13 -2.54 2.06 4.98
CA ALA A 13 -1.42 1.52 4.19
C ALA A 13 -0.34 2.58 3.95
N ILE A 14 -0.75 3.79 3.57
CA ILE A 14 0.15 4.92 3.36
C ILE A 14 0.87 5.30 4.65
N GLU A 15 0.14 5.44 5.76
CA GLU A 15 0.73 5.83 7.04
C GLU A 15 1.72 4.76 7.55
N TYR A 16 1.37 3.49 7.41
CA TYR A 16 2.26 2.38 7.72
C TYR A 16 3.55 2.45 6.89
N LEU A 17 3.43 2.68 5.58
CA LEU A 17 4.58 2.73 4.66
C LEU A 17 5.43 3.98 4.82
N LYS A 18 4.96 5.06 5.45
CA LYS A 18 5.85 6.18 5.81
C LYS A 18 6.90 5.78 6.84
N GLN A 19 6.55 4.89 7.77
CA GLN A 19 7.43 4.48 8.88
C GLN A 19 8.06 3.11 8.66
N ASN A 20 7.49 2.27 7.79
CA ASN A 20 7.90 0.91 7.54
C ASN A 20 8.15 0.67 6.05
N ARG A 21 8.98 -0.31 5.73
CA ARG A 21 9.21 -0.75 4.35
C ARG A 21 8.54 -2.11 4.13
N ALA A 22 7.86 -2.29 3.00
CA ALA A 22 7.30 -3.57 2.58
C ALA A 22 7.87 -3.96 1.21
N ASP A 23 8.49 -5.13 1.13
CA ASP A 23 9.04 -5.65 -0.14
C ASP A 23 7.93 -6.08 -1.11
N ILE A 24 6.79 -6.52 -0.55
CA ILE A 24 5.61 -6.95 -1.29
C ILE A 24 4.41 -6.20 -0.73
N LEU A 25 3.63 -5.59 -1.63
CA LEU A 25 2.41 -4.87 -1.31
C LEU A 25 1.26 -5.49 -2.10
N ILE A 26 0.25 -5.98 -1.38
CA ILE A 26 -0.99 -6.53 -1.95
C ILE A 26 -2.09 -5.53 -1.64
N LEU A 27 -2.75 -5.03 -2.68
CA LEU A 27 -3.82 -4.03 -2.57
C LEU A 27 -5.07 -4.55 -3.27
N ASP A 28 -6.22 -4.35 -2.63
CA ASP A 28 -7.51 -4.51 -3.30
C ASP A 28 -7.75 -3.30 -4.21
N MET A 29 -8.12 -3.54 -5.46
CA MET A 29 -8.40 -2.45 -6.42
C MET A 29 -9.77 -1.82 -6.19
N ILE A 30 -10.69 -2.51 -5.52
CA ILE A 30 -12.05 -2.02 -5.26
C ILE A 30 -12.21 -1.87 -3.75
N MET A 31 -11.80 -0.71 -3.23
CA MET A 31 -12.00 -0.33 -1.83
C MET A 31 -13.04 0.77 -1.77
N ALA A 32 -14.29 0.42 -1.44
CA ALA A 32 -15.39 1.37 -1.28
C ALA A 32 -16.04 1.19 0.10
N PRO A 33 -16.40 2.30 0.81
CA PRO A 33 -16.21 3.71 0.46
C PRO A 33 -14.84 4.25 0.90
N GLY A 34 -14.13 5.01 0.06
CA GLY A 34 -12.86 5.65 0.41
C GLY A 34 -11.87 5.71 -0.74
N MET A 35 -10.57 5.73 -0.40
CA MET A 35 -9.46 5.65 -1.34
C MET A 35 -9.37 4.26 -1.97
N ASP A 36 -9.35 4.20 -3.30
CA ASP A 36 -9.17 2.95 -4.03
C ASP A 36 -7.70 2.47 -4.02
N GLY A 37 -7.47 1.22 -4.42
CA GLY A 37 -6.12 0.64 -4.43
C GLY A 37 -5.16 1.33 -5.40
N MET A 38 -5.67 1.97 -6.46
CA MET A 38 -4.84 2.66 -7.44
C MET A 38 -4.34 4.00 -6.89
N GLU A 39 -5.21 4.74 -6.20
CA GLU A 39 -4.85 5.98 -5.52
C GLU A 39 -3.87 5.72 -4.37
N ALA A 40 -4.12 4.68 -3.56
CA ALA A 40 -3.21 4.26 -2.51
C ALA A 40 -1.82 3.92 -3.09
N TYR A 41 -1.78 3.12 -4.16
CA TYR A 41 -0.54 2.78 -4.86
C TYR A 41 0.18 4.02 -5.39
N ARG A 42 -0.53 4.98 -5.99
CA ARG A 42 0.06 6.22 -6.53
C ARG A 42 0.74 7.03 -5.43
N ARG A 43 0.09 7.19 -4.28
CA ARG A 43 0.66 7.89 -3.12
C ARG A 43 1.83 7.13 -2.50
N ILE A 44 1.77 5.80 -2.47
CA ILE A 44 2.87 4.97 -1.99
C ILE A 44 4.10 5.11 -2.88
N LEU A 45 3.95 5.23 -4.20
CA LEU A 45 5.09 5.48 -5.10
C LEU A 45 5.76 6.83 -4.88
N GLU A 46 5.02 7.85 -4.43
CA GLU A 46 5.60 9.15 -4.07
C GLU A 46 6.50 9.04 -2.82
N ILE A 47 6.21 8.09 -1.92
CA ILE A 47 6.99 7.83 -0.70
C ILE A 47 8.13 6.83 -0.96
N HIS A 48 7.83 5.76 -1.71
CA HIS A 48 8.72 4.66 -2.03
C HIS A 48 8.76 4.42 -3.55
N PRO A 49 9.56 5.19 -4.31
CA PRO A 49 9.59 5.10 -5.77
C PRO A 49 10.10 3.76 -6.31
N GLN A 50 10.72 2.94 -5.45
CA GLN A 50 11.23 1.61 -5.79
C GLN A 50 10.21 0.49 -5.55
N GLN A 51 8.99 0.82 -5.09
CA GLN A 51 7.95 -0.18 -4.85
C GLN A 51 7.63 -0.91 -6.15
N LYS A 52 7.91 -2.21 -6.20
CA LYS A 52 7.70 -3.02 -7.39
C LYS A 52 6.23 -3.37 -7.52
N ARG A 53 5.65 -3.10 -8.70
CA ARG A 53 4.35 -3.62 -9.09
C ARG A 53 4.54 -4.95 -9.80
N PHE A 54 4.02 -6.01 -9.20
CA PHE A 54 3.72 -7.23 -9.92
C PHE A 54 2.26 -7.12 -10.37
N TRP A 55 2.03 -7.16 -11.67
CA TRP A 55 0.69 -7.33 -12.24
C TRP A 55 0.27 -8.79 -12.10
#